data_AF-A0A2H9N741-F1
#
_entry.id   AF-A0A2H9N741-F1
#
_cell.length_a   1.000
_cell.length_b   1.000
_cell.length_c   1.000
_cell.angle_alpha   90.00
_cell.angle_beta   90.00
_cell.angle_gamma   90.00
#
_symmetry.space_group_name_H-M   'P 1'
#
loop_
_entity.id
_entity.type
_entity.pdbx_description
1 polymer ?
#
loop_
_entity_poly.entity_id
_entity_poly.type
_entity_poly.pdbx_seq_one_letter_code
_entity_poly.pdbx_strand_id
1 'polypeptide(L)'
;MRALKTRIVLEREIKNCKRRLEKLIQLEKRSRKVWTKAYNLFLKAANQLVGLKVHHTKKEADLKKKIKDWPAETIRLTSERDAFRKQIEQAKDKLAKLGTKLATLKEQELNEVKNVNDIVTQVFELNATVVVASGAREDCLKRHVFPRLIDEHGNLRSQISFTSSDGLRRVIAMVNTMTIVHGDLASQAKLEIQGFFDRFQRVAKMDDTVKPLFDLTRQLLVEKTDFKVGPDLYRFLSMELDADIFPELSRAQTLLRQSIRSEKTSSYIRIYERDNRTSPWRPMAQS
;
A
#
# COMPACT_ATOMS: atom_id res chain seq x y z
N MET A 1 11.84 3.12 -12.35
CA MET A 1 12.58 4.20 -13.07
C MET A 1 14.06 3.91 -13.38
N ARG A 2 14.85 3.28 -12.50
CA ARG A 2 16.27 2.98 -12.77
C ARG A 2 16.47 1.98 -13.92
N ALA A 3 15.70 0.89 -13.96
CA ALA A 3 15.80 -0.15 -15.00
C ALA A 3 15.54 0.39 -16.42
N LEU A 4 14.52 1.23 -16.59
CA LEU A 4 14.18 1.84 -17.88
C LEU A 4 15.27 2.79 -18.38
N LYS A 5 15.90 3.56 -17.48
CA LYS A 5 17.07 4.39 -17.80
C LYS A 5 18.26 3.53 -18.23
N THR A 6 18.55 2.44 -17.52
CA THR A 6 19.63 1.50 -17.87
C THR A 6 19.39 0.85 -19.22
N ARG A 7 18.15 0.45 -19.54
CA ARG A 7 17.78 -0.13 -20.84
C ARG A 7 18.04 0.84 -21.99
N ILE A 8 17.57 2.08 -21.86
CA ILE A 8 17.78 3.14 -22.86
C ILE A 8 19.26 3.41 -23.09
N VAL A 9 20.06 3.43 -22.02
CA VAL A 9 21.53 3.61 -22.12
C VAL A 9 22.16 2.46 -22.89
N LEU A 10 21.83 1.20 -22.55
CA LEU A 10 22.36 0.03 -23.25
C LEU A 10 21.95 -0.03 -24.72
N GLU A 11 20.71 0.30 -25.05
CA GLU A 11 20.24 0.37 -26.44
C GLU A 11 21.02 1.41 -27.25
N ARG A 12 21.30 2.57 -26.65
CA ARG A 12 22.14 3.61 -27.27
C ARG A 12 23.58 3.13 -27.45
N GLU A 13 24.16 2.48 -26.46
CA GLU A 13 25.52 1.92 -26.55
C GLU A 13 25.63 0.84 -27.63
N ILE A 14 24.65 -0.05 -27.73
CA ILE A 14 24.56 -1.07 -28.80
C ILE A 14 24.51 -0.40 -30.16
N LYS A 15 23.66 0.62 -30.32
CA LYS A 15 23.54 1.37 -31.59
C LYS A 15 24.86 2.05 -31.96
N ASN A 16 25.54 2.66 -31.00
CA ASN A 16 26.84 3.29 -31.21
C ASN A 16 27.93 2.25 -31.55
N CYS A 17 27.92 1.09 -30.89
CA CYS A 17 28.85 0.00 -31.17
C CYS A 17 28.65 -0.58 -32.58
N LYS A 18 27.40 -0.78 -33.01
CA LYS A 18 27.05 -1.21 -34.38
C LYS A 18 27.57 -0.22 -35.43
N ARG A 19 27.35 1.08 -35.24
CA ARG A 19 27.87 2.13 -36.13
C ARG A 19 29.39 2.14 -36.19
N ARG A 20 30.07 1.96 -35.06
CA ARG A 20 31.54 1.87 -35.01
C ARG A 20 32.04 0.63 -35.74
N LEU A 21 31.42 -0.52 -35.53
CA LEU A 21 31.74 -1.77 -36.20
C LEU A 21 31.63 -1.64 -37.72
N GLU A 22 30.55 -1.04 -38.20
CA GLU A 22 30.35 -0.79 -39.63
C GLU A 22 31.45 0.11 -40.23
N LYS A 23 31.81 1.19 -39.53
CA LYS A 23 32.94 2.05 -39.94
C LYS A 23 34.25 1.29 -40.01
N LEU A 24 34.56 0.45 -39.02
CA LEU A 24 35.77 -0.37 -38.99
C LEU A 24 35.81 -1.38 -40.15
N ILE A 25 34.67 -2.01 -40.46
CA ILE A 25 34.55 -2.92 -41.61
C ILE A 25 34.83 -2.17 -42.92
N GLN A 26 34.33 -0.95 -43.07
CA GLN A 26 34.62 -0.15 -44.27
C GLN A 26 36.08 0.25 -44.37
N LEU A 27 36.74 0.57 -43.24
CA LEU A 27 38.18 0.86 -43.20
C LEU A 27 39.02 -0.36 -43.56
N GLU A 28 38.70 -1.54 -43.03
CA GLU A 28 39.37 -2.81 -43.40
C GLU A 28 39.24 -3.09 -44.91
N LYS A 29 38.04 -2.92 -45.47
CA LYS A 29 37.80 -3.08 -46.91
C LYS A 29 38.65 -2.11 -47.75
N ARG A 30 38.79 -0.85 -47.31
CA ARG A 30 39.64 0.15 -47.98
C ARG A 30 41.11 -0.24 -47.89
N SER A 31 41.59 -0.61 -46.71
CA SER A 31 42.97 -1.09 -46.49
C SER A 31 43.28 -2.30 -47.39
N ARG A 32 42.36 -3.27 -47.49
CA ARG A 32 42.49 -4.41 -48.41
C ARG A 32 42.59 -3.99 -49.87
N LYS A 33 41.77 -3.03 -50.32
CA LYS A 33 41.85 -2.48 -51.68
C LYS A 33 43.19 -1.80 -51.95
N VAL A 34 43.72 -1.04 -50.99
CA VAL A 34 45.05 -0.40 -51.10
C VAL A 34 46.14 -1.46 -51.21
N TRP A 35 46.09 -2.49 -50.35
CA TRP A 35 47.01 -3.63 -50.40
C TRP A 35 46.99 -4.32 -51.77
N THR A 36 45.80 -4.65 -52.30
CA THR A 36 45.68 -5.30 -53.61
C THR A 36 46.23 -4.44 -54.74
N LYS A 37 45.98 -3.12 -54.71
CA LYS A 37 46.55 -2.19 -55.70
C LYS A 37 48.07 -2.15 -55.64
N ALA A 38 48.64 -2.04 -54.43
CA ALA A 38 50.09 -2.00 -54.24
C ALA A 38 50.75 -3.32 -54.69
N TYR A 39 50.13 -4.46 -54.38
CA TYR A 39 50.59 -5.77 -54.84
C TYR A 39 50.57 -5.91 -56.37
N ASN A 40 49.51 -5.45 -57.03
CA ASN A 40 49.43 -5.46 -58.49
C ASN A 40 50.49 -4.54 -59.13
N LEU A 41 50.80 -3.40 -58.52
CA LEU A 41 51.88 -2.51 -58.97
C LEU A 41 53.25 -3.18 -58.83
N PHE A 42 53.48 -3.91 -57.73
CA PHE A 42 54.68 -4.71 -57.54
C PHE A 42 54.81 -5.81 -58.63
N LEU A 43 53.75 -6.60 -58.86
CA LEU A 43 53.76 -7.64 -59.89
C LEU A 43 54.01 -7.04 -61.29
N LYS A 44 53.37 -5.91 -61.61
CA LYS A 44 53.61 -5.21 -62.87
C LYS A 44 55.05 -4.75 -62.99
N ALA A 45 55.64 -4.22 -61.92
CA ALA A 45 57.02 -3.79 -61.91
C ALA A 45 58.00 -4.96 -62.08
N ALA A 46 57.75 -6.09 -61.40
CA ALA A 46 58.52 -7.32 -61.55
C ALA A 46 58.46 -7.86 -62.99
N ASN A 47 57.27 -7.98 -63.57
CA ASN A 47 57.10 -8.45 -64.95
C ASN A 47 57.76 -7.51 -65.97
N GLN A 48 57.67 -6.19 -65.76
CA GLN A 48 58.34 -5.22 -66.62
C GLN A 48 59.86 -5.27 -66.50
N LEU A 49 60.41 -5.59 -65.33
CA LEU A 49 61.84 -5.75 -65.13
C LEU A 49 62.37 -6.98 -65.88
N VAL A 50 61.64 -8.09 -65.85
CA VAL A 50 61.99 -9.33 -66.56
C VAL A 50 61.92 -9.14 -68.09
N GLY A 51 60.96 -8.36 -68.59
CA GLY A 51 60.78 -8.10 -70.03
C GLY A 51 61.63 -6.97 -70.62
N LEU A 52 62.56 -6.37 -69.87
CA LEU A 52 63.40 -5.28 -70.36
C LEU A 52 64.49 -5.80 -71.31
N LYS A 53 64.47 -5.32 -72.56
CA LYS A 53 65.51 -5.63 -73.57
C LYS A 53 66.73 -4.70 -73.50
N VAL A 54 66.59 -3.54 -72.87
CA VAL A 54 67.65 -2.51 -72.77
C VAL A 54 67.91 -2.22 -71.29
N HIS A 55 69.15 -2.41 -70.87
CA HIS A 55 69.60 -2.28 -69.48
C HIS A 55 70.26 -0.91 -69.21
N HIS A 56 70.48 -0.60 -67.94
CA HIS A 56 71.08 0.63 -67.41
C HIS A 56 70.27 1.91 -67.69
N THR A 57 68.95 1.79 -67.80
CA THR A 57 68.05 2.93 -68.00
C THR A 57 67.45 3.43 -66.67
N LYS A 58 67.04 4.70 -66.61
CA LYS A 58 66.28 5.27 -65.48
C LYS A 58 65.05 4.43 -65.12
N LYS A 59 64.39 3.87 -66.14
CA LYS A 59 63.22 2.99 -65.99
C LYS A 59 63.57 1.70 -65.23
N GLU A 60 64.73 1.10 -65.51
CA GLU A 60 65.19 -0.08 -64.77
C GLU A 60 65.45 0.23 -63.29
N ALA A 61 66.08 1.38 -63.00
CA ALA A 61 66.33 1.83 -61.63
C ALA A 61 65.03 2.03 -60.85
N ASP A 62 64.02 2.67 -61.46
CA ASP A 62 62.70 2.87 -60.85
C ASP A 62 61.97 1.55 -60.58
N LEU A 63 62.08 0.57 -61.48
CA LEU A 63 61.48 -0.77 -61.31
C LEU A 63 62.17 -1.56 -60.19
N LYS A 64 63.50 -1.56 -60.16
CA LYS A 64 64.29 -2.19 -59.09
C LYS A 64 63.97 -1.57 -57.72
N LYS A 65 63.83 -0.24 -57.66
CA LYS A 65 63.44 0.45 -56.42
C LYS A 65 62.06 0.01 -55.92
N LYS A 66 61.04 -0.03 -56.80
CA LYS A 66 59.69 -0.50 -56.43
C LYS A 66 59.68 -1.94 -55.90
N ILE A 67 60.50 -2.82 -56.48
CA ILE A 67 60.66 -4.21 -56.03
C ILE A 67 61.40 -4.27 -54.69
N LYS A 68 62.45 -3.46 -54.51
CA LYS A 68 63.23 -3.40 -53.26
C LYS A 68 62.43 -2.84 -52.09
N ASP A 69 61.56 -1.87 -52.33
CA ASP A 69 60.73 -1.22 -51.29
C ASP A 69 59.50 -2.07 -50.91
N TRP A 70 59.11 -3.03 -51.75
CA TRP A 70 57.91 -3.85 -51.57
C TRP A 70 57.85 -4.63 -50.23
N PRO A 71 58.92 -5.29 -49.74
CA PRO A 71 58.90 -5.99 -48.46
C PRO A 71 58.51 -5.09 -47.28
N ALA A 72 58.99 -3.84 -47.26
CA ALA A 72 58.63 -2.89 -46.20
C ALA A 72 57.16 -2.45 -46.33
N GLU A 73 56.72 -2.14 -47.56
CA GLU A 73 55.36 -1.67 -47.82
C GLU A 73 54.29 -2.75 -47.56
N THR A 74 54.56 -4.02 -47.91
CA THR A 74 53.63 -5.12 -47.63
C THR A 74 53.48 -5.38 -46.13
N ILE A 75 54.57 -5.30 -45.35
CA ILE A 75 54.52 -5.42 -43.88
C ILE A 75 53.65 -4.30 -43.30
N ARG A 76 53.90 -3.05 -43.73
CA ARG A 76 53.14 -1.88 -43.28
C ARG A 76 51.63 -2.05 -43.57
N LEU A 77 51.26 -2.34 -44.81
CA LEU A 77 49.86 -2.48 -45.21
C LEU A 77 49.18 -3.69 -44.55
N THR A 78 49.90 -4.79 -44.35
CA THR A 78 49.40 -5.97 -43.63
C THR A 78 49.14 -5.65 -42.16
N SER A 79 50.07 -4.95 -41.50
CA SER A 79 49.92 -4.54 -40.10
C SER A 79 48.72 -3.62 -39.89
N GLU A 80 48.47 -2.69 -40.82
CA GLU A 80 47.31 -1.79 -40.79
C GLU A 80 45.99 -2.56 -40.92
N ARG A 81 45.92 -3.51 -41.87
CA ARG A 81 44.77 -4.39 -42.04
C ARG A 81 44.50 -5.22 -40.78
N ASP A 82 45.53 -5.82 -40.21
CA ASP A 82 45.40 -6.69 -39.05
C ASP A 82 45.01 -5.91 -37.79
N ALA A 83 45.46 -4.64 -37.67
CA ALA A 83 44.98 -3.73 -36.64
C ALA A 83 43.47 -3.45 -36.77
N PHE A 84 42.95 -3.22 -37.99
CA PHE A 84 41.51 -3.08 -38.20
C PHE A 84 40.75 -4.36 -37.86
N ARG A 85 41.26 -5.54 -38.24
CA ARG A 85 40.64 -6.83 -37.89
C ARG A 85 40.55 -7.03 -36.38
N LYS A 86 41.63 -6.72 -35.65
CA LYS A 86 41.63 -6.79 -34.18
C LYS A 86 40.57 -5.87 -33.56
N GLN A 87 40.46 -4.64 -34.07
CA GLN A 87 39.43 -3.70 -33.61
C GLN A 87 38.00 -4.16 -33.95
N ILE A 88 37.81 -4.82 -35.10
CA ILE A 88 36.52 -5.43 -35.50
C ILE A 88 36.13 -6.52 -34.51
N GLU A 89 37.03 -7.44 -34.18
CA GLU A 89 36.76 -8.51 -33.23
C GLU A 89 36.44 -7.96 -31.84
N GLN A 90 37.21 -7.00 -31.33
CA GLN A 90 36.90 -6.33 -30.07
C GLN A 90 35.52 -5.65 -30.07
N ALA A 91 35.13 -5.05 -31.19
CA ALA A 91 33.81 -4.42 -31.33
C ALA A 91 32.68 -5.46 -31.38
N LYS A 92 32.90 -6.63 -32.02
CA LYS A 92 31.96 -7.76 -32.00
C LYS A 92 31.79 -8.34 -30.61
N ASP A 93 32.90 -8.56 -29.89
CA ASP A 93 32.87 -9.06 -28.50
C ASP A 93 32.11 -8.10 -27.59
N LYS A 94 32.38 -6.79 -27.72
CA LYS A 94 31.64 -5.77 -26.98
C LYS A 94 30.16 -5.80 -27.32
N LEU A 95 29.79 -5.97 -28.59
CA LEU A 95 28.40 -6.06 -29.01
C LEU A 95 27.70 -7.30 -28.41
N ALA A 96 28.38 -8.46 -28.40
CA ALA A 96 27.86 -9.68 -27.78
C ALA A 96 27.63 -9.52 -26.27
N LYS A 97 28.58 -8.91 -25.56
CA LYS A 97 28.46 -8.60 -24.12
C LYS A 97 27.34 -7.61 -23.82
N LEU A 98 27.13 -6.61 -24.68
CA LEU A 98 26.01 -5.68 -24.52
C LEU A 98 24.67 -6.35 -24.83
N GLY A 99 24.62 -7.22 -25.84
CA GLY A 99 23.43 -7.98 -26.21
C GLY A 99 22.96 -8.93 -25.10
N THR A 100 23.89 -9.67 -24.49
CA THR A 100 23.61 -10.54 -23.34
C THR A 100 23.09 -9.75 -22.14
N LYS A 101 23.73 -8.64 -21.78
CA LYS A 101 23.24 -7.74 -20.71
C LYS A 101 21.83 -7.22 -20.97
N LEU A 102 21.51 -6.85 -22.21
CA LEU A 102 20.17 -6.39 -22.57
C LEU A 102 19.14 -7.51 -22.44
N ALA A 103 19.47 -8.74 -22.85
CA ALA A 103 18.58 -9.89 -22.73
C ALA A 103 18.28 -10.20 -21.25
N THR A 104 19.31 -10.26 -20.40
CA THR A 104 19.15 -10.48 -18.96
C THR A 104 18.28 -9.41 -18.30
N LEU A 105 18.46 -8.14 -18.65
CA LEU A 105 17.63 -7.06 -18.10
C LEU A 105 16.16 -7.18 -18.52
N LYS A 106 15.88 -7.58 -19.78
CA LYS A 106 14.50 -7.81 -20.23
C LYS A 106 13.84 -8.97 -19.50
N GLU A 107 14.59 -10.05 -19.28
CA GLU A 107 14.11 -11.20 -18.54
C GLU A 107 13.81 -10.85 -17.07
N GLN A 108 14.70 -10.08 -16.43
CA GLN A 108 14.45 -9.54 -15.09
C GLN A 108 13.19 -8.68 -15.04
N GLU A 109 13.00 -7.77 -16.00
CA GLU A 109 11.80 -6.92 -16.09
C GLU A 109 10.52 -7.76 -16.23
N LEU A 110 10.53 -8.80 -17.07
CA LEU A 110 9.39 -9.71 -17.23
C LEU A 110 9.08 -10.49 -15.95
N ASN A 111 10.11 -11.00 -15.28
CA ASN A 111 9.95 -11.76 -14.04
C ASN A 111 9.44 -10.87 -12.89
N GLU A 112 9.91 -9.63 -12.79
CA GLU A 112 9.41 -8.66 -11.81
C GLU A 112 7.92 -8.38 -12.02
N VAL A 113 7.49 -8.12 -13.28
CA VAL A 113 6.09 -7.89 -13.61
C VAL A 113 5.23 -9.11 -13.26
N LYS A 114 5.70 -10.31 -13.59
CA LYS A 114 5.01 -11.56 -13.26
C LYS A 114 4.84 -11.72 -11.73
N ASN A 115 5.92 -11.53 -10.98
CA ASN A 115 5.89 -11.63 -9.52
C ASN A 115 4.90 -10.63 -8.89
N VAL A 116 4.85 -9.39 -9.39
CA VAL A 116 3.88 -8.39 -8.92
C VAL A 116 2.45 -8.85 -9.21
N ASN A 117 2.18 -9.36 -10.41
CA ASN A 117 0.85 -9.86 -10.77
C ASN A 117 0.43 -11.05 -9.91
N ASP A 118 1.36 -11.96 -9.60
CA ASP A 118 1.10 -13.12 -8.76
C ASP A 118 0.76 -12.68 -7.32
N ILE A 119 1.50 -11.70 -6.77
CA ILE A 119 1.20 -11.11 -5.45
C ILE A 119 -0.17 -10.45 -5.44
N VAL A 120 -0.49 -9.64 -6.46
CA VAL A 120 -1.80 -8.99 -6.57
C VAL A 120 -2.91 -10.03 -6.59
N THR A 121 -2.79 -11.05 -7.42
CA THR A 121 -3.76 -12.16 -7.50
C THR A 121 -3.97 -12.82 -6.14
N GLN A 122 -2.89 -13.19 -5.44
CA GLN A 122 -2.97 -13.81 -4.11
C GLN A 122 -3.67 -12.90 -3.09
N VAL A 123 -3.37 -11.60 -3.08
CA VAL A 123 -4.04 -10.65 -2.17
C VAL A 123 -5.54 -10.57 -2.46
N PHE A 124 -5.94 -10.56 -3.73
CA PHE A 124 -7.36 -10.55 -4.10
C PHE A 124 -8.07 -11.85 -3.72
N GLU A 125 -7.43 -13.00 -3.90
CA GLU A 125 -7.97 -14.31 -3.48
C GLU A 125 -8.14 -14.41 -1.96
N LEU A 126 -7.14 -13.94 -1.20
CA LEU A 126 -7.23 -13.88 0.26
C LEU A 126 -8.35 -12.93 0.71
N ASN A 127 -8.47 -11.76 0.08
CA ASN A 127 -9.56 -10.84 0.37
C ASN A 127 -10.93 -11.42 0.04
N ALA A 128 -11.08 -12.10 -1.10
CA ALA A 128 -12.32 -12.80 -1.45
C ALA A 128 -12.68 -13.85 -0.39
N THR A 129 -11.69 -14.60 0.10
CA THR A 129 -11.89 -15.58 1.18
C THR A 129 -12.37 -14.91 2.48
N VAL A 130 -11.76 -13.78 2.86
CA VAL A 130 -12.18 -13.02 4.05
C VAL A 130 -13.60 -12.49 3.91
N VAL A 131 -13.96 -11.94 2.75
CA VAL A 131 -15.32 -11.44 2.49
C VAL A 131 -16.34 -12.57 2.57
N VAL A 132 -16.06 -13.73 1.95
CA VAL A 132 -16.92 -14.92 2.03
C VAL A 132 -17.06 -15.42 3.47
N ALA A 133 -15.95 -15.51 4.22
CA ALA A 133 -15.98 -15.94 5.61
C ALA A 133 -16.76 -14.96 6.50
N SER A 134 -16.61 -13.64 6.27
CA SER A 134 -17.38 -12.61 6.96
C SER A 134 -18.87 -12.69 6.65
N GLY A 135 -19.24 -12.90 5.38
CA GLY A 135 -20.63 -13.12 4.97
C GLY A 135 -21.23 -14.36 5.60
N ALA A 136 -20.51 -15.49 5.54
CA ALA A 136 -20.94 -16.75 6.15
C ALA A 136 -21.08 -16.64 7.69
N ARG A 137 -20.18 -15.89 8.34
CA ARG A 137 -20.29 -15.57 9.77
C ARG A 137 -21.57 -14.78 10.03
N GLU A 138 -21.79 -13.68 9.31
CA GLU A 138 -22.97 -12.83 9.50
C GLU A 138 -24.28 -13.59 9.27
N ASP A 139 -24.32 -14.43 8.22
CA ASP A 139 -25.46 -15.30 7.92
C ASP A 139 -25.73 -16.30 9.07
N CYS A 140 -24.67 -16.89 9.63
CA CYS A 140 -24.78 -17.78 10.79
C CYS A 140 -25.34 -17.03 12.01
N LEU A 141 -24.82 -15.83 12.30
CA LEU A 141 -25.28 -15.03 13.43
C LEU A 141 -26.75 -14.63 13.29
N LYS A 142 -27.15 -14.16 12.12
CA LYS A 142 -28.55 -13.79 11.81
C LYS A 142 -29.51 -14.96 11.91
N ARG A 143 -29.11 -16.16 11.48
CA ARG A 143 -30.00 -17.33 11.46
C ARG A 143 -30.08 -18.05 12.80
N HIS A 144 -28.99 -18.09 13.56
CA HIS A 144 -28.90 -19.02 14.70
C HIS A 144 -28.63 -18.35 16.05
N VAL A 145 -28.00 -17.16 16.06
CA VAL A 145 -27.57 -16.50 17.29
C VAL A 145 -28.51 -15.37 17.68
N PHE A 146 -28.69 -14.38 16.81
CA PHE A 146 -29.50 -13.19 17.12
C PHE A 146 -30.98 -13.47 17.36
N PRO A 147 -31.66 -14.41 16.66
CA PRO A 147 -33.05 -14.74 16.97
C PRO A 147 -33.26 -15.22 18.41
N ARG A 148 -32.24 -15.82 19.02
CA ARG A 148 -32.28 -16.30 20.41
C ARG A 148 -32.12 -15.17 21.44
N LEU A 149 -31.86 -13.94 21.01
CA LEU A 149 -31.94 -12.78 21.88
C LEU A 149 -33.40 -12.39 22.13
N ILE A 150 -34.36 -12.86 21.34
CA ILE A 150 -35.79 -12.63 21.56
C ILE A 150 -36.29 -13.71 22.53
N ASP A 151 -36.93 -13.30 23.61
CA ASP A 151 -37.55 -14.22 24.56
C ASP A 151 -38.91 -14.75 24.07
N GLU A 152 -39.51 -15.68 24.81
CA GLU A 152 -40.81 -16.29 24.49
C GLU A 152 -41.97 -15.28 24.47
N HIS A 153 -41.78 -14.10 25.04
CA HIS A 153 -42.74 -13.01 25.09
C HIS A 153 -42.48 -11.93 24.02
N GLY A 154 -41.48 -12.13 23.15
CA GLY A 154 -41.13 -11.19 22.09
C GLY A 154 -40.21 -10.03 22.52
N ASN A 155 -39.72 -10.02 23.78
CA ASN A 155 -38.81 -8.99 24.26
C ASN A 155 -37.35 -9.34 23.96
N LEU A 156 -36.54 -8.34 23.60
CA LEU A 156 -35.10 -8.51 23.46
C LEU A 156 -34.44 -8.68 24.84
N ARG A 157 -33.66 -9.74 25.01
CA ARG A 157 -32.72 -9.95 26.12
C ARG A 157 -31.49 -9.07 25.95
N SER A 158 -30.88 -8.66 27.05
CA SER A 158 -29.63 -7.86 27.01
C SER A 158 -28.42 -8.69 26.56
N GLN A 159 -28.41 -9.99 26.88
CA GLN A 159 -27.34 -10.91 26.53
C GLN A 159 -27.79 -12.38 26.50
N ILE A 160 -27.07 -13.20 25.73
CA ILE A 160 -27.14 -14.66 25.76
C ILE A 160 -25.74 -15.25 25.54
N SER A 161 -25.42 -16.35 26.21
CA SER A 161 -24.13 -17.03 26.08
C SER A 161 -24.30 -18.46 25.55
N PHE A 162 -23.49 -18.81 24.56
CA PHE A 162 -23.34 -20.16 24.02
C PHE A 162 -21.96 -20.68 24.43
N THR A 163 -21.90 -21.81 25.13
CA THR A 163 -20.63 -22.47 25.48
C THR A 163 -20.58 -23.82 24.78
N SER A 164 -19.45 -24.15 24.17
CA SER A 164 -19.22 -25.44 23.52
C SER A 164 -19.30 -26.60 24.52
N SER A 165 -19.56 -27.82 24.03
CA SER A 165 -19.67 -29.03 24.87
C SER A 165 -18.39 -29.39 25.62
N ASP A 166 -17.23 -29.13 25.01
CA ASP A 166 -15.92 -29.27 25.66
C ASP A 166 -15.70 -28.21 26.78
N GLY A 167 -16.45 -27.11 26.72
CA GLY A 167 -16.36 -25.98 27.61
C GLY A 167 -15.18 -25.05 27.32
N LEU A 168 -14.53 -25.14 26.16
CA LEU A 168 -13.32 -24.37 25.84
C LEU A 168 -13.59 -23.11 25.01
N ARG A 169 -14.73 -23.04 24.34
CA ARG A 169 -15.13 -21.91 23.48
C ARG A 169 -16.46 -21.34 23.91
N ARG A 170 -16.59 -20.02 23.84
CA ARG A 170 -17.81 -19.33 24.21
C ARG A 170 -18.10 -18.17 23.27
N VAL A 171 -19.36 -18.06 22.86
CA VAL A 171 -19.89 -16.92 22.11
C VAL A 171 -20.92 -16.22 22.98
N ILE A 172 -20.75 -14.93 23.21
CA ILE A 172 -21.72 -14.10 23.95
C ILE A 172 -22.31 -13.11 22.95
N ALA A 173 -23.61 -13.18 22.73
CA ALA A 173 -24.36 -12.18 21.97
C ALA A 173 -24.99 -11.17 22.92
N MET A 174 -24.89 -9.89 22.59
CA MET A 174 -25.36 -8.79 23.42
C MET A 174 -26.08 -7.75 22.57
N VAL A 175 -26.91 -6.96 23.23
CA VAL A 175 -27.64 -5.85 22.61
C VAL A 175 -27.19 -4.54 23.24
N ASN A 176 -26.82 -3.57 22.41
CA ASN A 176 -26.55 -2.23 22.86
C ASN A 176 -27.83 -1.56 23.35
N THR A 177 -27.73 -0.82 24.44
CA THR A 177 -28.80 0.01 24.97
C THR A 177 -28.41 1.48 24.80
N MET A 178 -29.31 2.26 24.22
CA MET A 178 -29.20 3.70 24.10
C MET A 178 -30.28 4.32 24.96
N THR A 179 -29.89 5.25 25.83
CA THR A 179 -30.85 6.00 26.63
C THR A 179 -31.33 7.19 25.82
N ILE A 180 -32.63 7.19 25.48
CA ILE A 180 -33.30 8.28 24.79
C ILE A 180 -34.09 9.08 25.84
N VAL A 181 -33.97 10.40 25.75
CA VAL A 181 -34.73 11.34 26.58
C VAL A 181 -35.80 11.98 25.70
N HIS A 182 -37.08 11.78 26.03
CA HIS A 182 -38.17 12.42 25.30
C HIS A 182 -38.14 13.95 25.49
N GLY A 183 -37.99 14.68 24.38
CA GLY A 183 -37.80 16.14 24.38
C GLY A 183 -38.93 16.93 25.05
N ASP A 184 -40.18 16.48 24.94
CA ASP A 184 -41.34 17.20 25.48
C ASP A 184 -41.36 17.19 27.02
N LEU A 185 -41.20 16.01 27.62
CA LEU A 185 -41.14 15.84 29.08
C LEU A 185 -39.86 16.42 29.67
N ALA A 186 -38.74 16.32 28.95
CA ALA A 186 -37.50 16.97 29.34
C ALA A 186 -37.66 18.50 29.32
N SER A 187 -38.30 19.07 28.31
CA SER A 187 -38.56 20.51 28.24
C SER A 187 -39.42 21.00 29.41
N GLN A 188 -40.42 20.21 29.81
CA GLN A 188 -41.22 20.51 31.01
C GLN A 188 -40.39 20.41 32.30
N ALA A 189 -39.58 19.35 32.45
CA ALA A 189 -38.69 19.21 33.60
C ALA A 189 -37.69 20.36 33.71
N LYS A 190 -37.23 20.87 32.58
CA LYS A 190 -36.35 22.03 32.50
C LYS A 190 -37.05 23.30 32.96
N LEU A 191 -38.31 23.52 32.57
CA LEU A 191 -39.09 24.66 33.05
C LEU A 191 -39.27 24.61 34.57
N GLU A 192 -39.48 23.43 35.15
CA GLU A 192 -39.54 23.25 36.60
C GLU A 192 -38.19 23.56 37.27
N ILE A 193 -37.07 23.09 36.72
CA ILE A 193 -35.71 23.42 37.23
C ILE A 193 -35.41 24.92 37.10
N GLN A 194 -35.86 25.58 36.03
CA GLN A 194 -35.75 27.03 35.88
C GLN A 194 -36.63 27.78 36.89
N GLY A 195 -37.85 27.30 37.13
CA GLY A 195 -38.74 27.83 38.16
C GLY A 195 -38.12 27.73 39.57
N PHE A 196 -37.42 26.63 39.86
CA PHE A 196 -36.60 26.52 41.08
C PHE A 196 -35.55 27.62 41.13
N PHE A 197 -34.74 27.81 40.07
CA PHE A 197 -33.72 28.86 40.04
C PHE A 197 -34.32 30.28 40.19
N ASP A 198 -35.43 30.58 39.54
CA ASP A 198 -36.10 31.89 39.60
C ASP A 198 -36.68 32.20 40.99
N ARG A 199 -37.29 31.20 41.64
CA ARG A 199 -37.72 31.32 43.04
C ARG A 199 -36.52 31.48 43.97
N PHE A 200 -35.45 30.73 43.72
CA PHE A 200 -34.26 30.73 44.57
C PHE A 200 -33.50 32.06 44.50
N GLN A 201 -33.40 32.69 43.32
CA GLN A 201 -32.82 34.02 43.16
C GLN A 201 -33.60 35.13 43.87
N ARG A 202 -34.91 34.93 44.10
CA ARG A 202 -35.78 35.93 44.75
C ARG A 202 -35.86 35.81 46.27
N VAL A 203 -35.60 34.62 46.85
CA VAL A 203 -36.04 34.33 48.23
C VAL A 203 -34.93 34.10 49.27
N ALA A 204 -33.70 33.67 48.95
CA ALA A 204 -32.79 33.25 50.03
C ALA A 204 -31.28 33.44 49.81
N LYS A 205 -30.60 33.78 50.92
CA LYS A 205 -29.17 33.51 51.15
C LYS A 205 -28.89 32.01 50.93
N MET A 206 -27.79 31.68 50.24
CA MET A 206 -27.35 30.29 50.07
C MET A 206 -27.06 29.66 51.44
N ASP A 207 -27.91 28.73 51.87
CA ASP A 207 -27.62 27.80 52.96
C ASP A 207 -26.72 26.65 52.45
N ASP A 208 -25.88 26.09 53.33
CA ASP A 208 -24.90 25.05 53.00
C ASP A 208 -25.56 23.74 52.53
N THR A 209 -26.84 23.55 52.83
CA THR A 209 -27.67 22.40 52.42
C THR A 209 -28.15 22.48 50.97
N VAL A 210 -28.39 23.69 50.44
CA VAL A 210 -28.99 23.89 49.12
C VAL A 210 -27.96 24.10 48.01
N LYS A 211 -26.76 24.57 48.38
CA LYS A 211 -25.65 24.78 47.45
C LYS A 211 -25.26 23.52 46.66
N PRO A 212 -25.15 22.32 47.26
CA PRO A 212 -24.86 21.10 46.50
C PRO A 212 -25.94 20.73 45.49
N LEU A 213 -27.22 20.97 45.81
CA LEU A 213 -28.36 20.71 44.93
C LEU A 213 -28.39 21.70 43.76
N PHE A 214 -28.09 22.97 44.03
CA PHE A 214 -27.93 24.02 43.02
C PHE A 214 -26.78 23.71 42.05
N ASP A 215 -25.62 23.33 42.56
CA ASP A 215 -24.46 22.99 41.74
C ASP A 215 -24.71 21.74 40.88
N LEU A 216 -25.35 20.71 41.46
CA LEU A 216 -25.72 19.49 40.73
C LEU A 216 -26.69 19.78 39.59
N THR A 217 -27.80 20.46 39.87
CA THR A 217 -28.84 20.77 38.87
C THR A 217 -28.34 21.71 37.77
N ARG A 218 -27.38 22.59 38.08
CA ARG A 218 -26.66 23.40 37.10
C ARG A 218 -25.77 22.56 36.18
N GLN A 219 -25.08 21.55 36.71
CA GLN A 219 -24.20 20.66 35.94
C GLN A 219 -24.97 19.72 35.00
N LEU A 220 -26.25 19.44 35.29
CA LEU A 220 -27.12 18.64 34.43
C LEU A 220 -27.42 19.30 33.07
N LEU A 221 -27.35 20.63 32.99
CA LEU A 221 -27.66 21.40 31.78
C LEU A 221 -26.34 21.66 31.04
N VAL A 222 -26.13 21.01 29.88
CA VAL A 222 -24.85 21.10 29.15
C VAL A 222 -24.65 22.47 28.50
N GLU A 223 -25.74 23.09 28.12
CA GLU A 223 -25.91 24.48 27.68
C GLU A 223 -27.36 24.83 28.06
N LYS A 224 -27.82 26.07 27.94
CA LYS A 224 -29.20 26.46 28.32
C LYS A 224 -30.31 25.69 27.58
N THR A 225 -29.99 24.71 26.73
CA THR A 225 -30.90 23.96 25.87
C THR A 225 -31.15 22.50 26.30
N ASP A 226 -30.14 21.68 26.65
CA ASP A 226 -30.28 20.21 26.76
C ASP A 226 -29.73 19.56 28.06
N PHE A 227 -30.28 18.40 28.44
CA PHE A 227 -29.83 17.57 29.58
C PHE A 227 -28.65 16.66 29.21
N LYS A 228 -27.63 16.62 30.08
CA LYS A 228 -26.56 15.63 30.00
C LYS A 228 -27.03 14.29 30.54
N VAL A 229 -27.12 13.27 29.70
CA VAL A 229 -27.25 11.89 30.18
C VAL A 229 -25.88 11.44 30.70
N GLY A 230 -25.76 11.28 32.02
CA GLY A 230 -24.49 10.96 32.69
C GLY A 230 -24.66 10.72 34.19
N PRO A 231 -23.55 10.49 34.92
CA PRO A 231 -23.59 10.14 36.34
C PRO A 231 -24.39 11.14 37.20
N ASP A 232 -24.28 12.43 36.86
CA ASP A 232 -24.97 13.50 37.60
C ASP A 232 -26.49 13.43 37.44
N LEU A 233 -26.99 13.05 36.25
CA LEU A 233 -28.43 12.86 36.01
C LEU A 233 -28.96 11.72 36.86
N TYR A 234 -28.28 10.59 36.87
CA TYR A 234 -28.68 9.47 37.73
C TYR A 234 -28.58 9.82 39.21
N ARG A 235 -27.55 10.58 39.62
CA ARG A 235 -27.41 11.07 40.99
C ARG A 235 -28.57 11.97 41.38
N PHE A 236 -28.94 12.92 40.54
CA PHE A 236 -30.10 13.78 40.75
C PHE A 236 -31.39 12.97 40.83
N LEU A 237 -31.60 12.01 39.92
CA LEU A 237 -32.78 11.15 39.93
C LEU A 237 -32.85 10.23 41.14
N SER A 238 -31.72 9.84 41.73
CA SER A 238 -31.65 8.99 42.92
C SER A 238 -31.78 9.73 44.25
N MET A 239 -31.75 11.07 44.22
CA MET A 239 -31.81 11.88 45.42
C MET A 239 -33.23 11.92 45.99
N GLU A 240 -33.37 11.75 47.31
CA GLU A 240 -34.62 11.97 48.01
C GLU A 240 -34.82 13.47 48.22
N LEU A 241 -35.80 14.05 47.51
CA LEU A 241 -36.19 15.44 47.64
C LEU A 241 -37.52 15.51 48.38
N ASP A 242 -37.57 16.34 49.41
CA ASP A 242 -38.83 16.68 50.08
C ASP A 242 -39.67 17.57 49.15
N ALA A 243 -40.86 17.07 48.78
CA ALA A 243 -41.77 17.76 47.88
C ALA A 243 -42.36 19.03 48.49
N ASP A 244 -42.42 19.14 49.83
CA ASP A 244 -42.93 20.33 50.52
C ASP A 244 -41.92 21.48 50.47
N ILE A 245 -40.63 21.15 50.43
CA ILE A 245 -39.52 22.12 50.41
C ILE A 245 -39.15 22.49 48.96
N PHE A 246 -39.01 21.48 48.08
CA PHE A 246 -38.57 21.62 46.68
C PHE A 246 -39.57 21.02 45.66
N PRO A 247 -40.80 21.55 45.59
CA PRO A 247 -41.87 21.00 44.74
C PRO A 247 -41.53 21.01 43.25
N GLU A 248 -40.75 21.98 42.78
CA GLU A 248 -40.34 22.10 41.37
C GLU A 248 -39.30 21.02 41.01
N LEU A 249 -38.31 20.78 41.88
CA LEU A 249 -37.29 19.77 41.63
C LEU A 249 -37.85 18.34 41.73
N SER A 250 -38.80 18.09 42.64
CA SER A 250 -39.50 16.80 42.74
C SER A 250 -40.35 16.51 41.49
N ARG A 251 -41.03 17.53 40.95
CA ARG A 251 -41.74 17.43 39.66
C ARG A 251 -40.78 17.20 38.50
N ALA A 252 -39.66 17.91 38.46
CA ALA A 252 -38.62 17.71 37.46
C ALA A 252 -38.04 16.29 37.49
N GLN A 253 -37.78 15.71 38.67
CA GLN A 253 -37.35 14.31 38.80
C GLN A 253 -38.39 13.35 38.23
N THR A 254 -39.68 13.57 38.51
CA THR A 254 -40.76 12.72 38.01
C THR A 254 -40.84 12.77 36.48
N LEU A 255 -40.83 13.98 35.91
CA LEU A 255 -40.85 14.19 34.47
C LEU A 255 -39.61 13.60 33.79
N LEU A 256 -38.43 13.75 34.37
CA LEU A 256 -37.20 13.16 33.85
C LEU A 256 -37.23 11.63 33.90
N ARG A 257 -37.70 11.03 35.00
CA ARG A 257 -37.89 9.56 35.11
C ARG A 257 -38.85 9.04 34.05
N GLN A 258 -39.91 9.78 33.73
CA GLN A 258 -40.86 9.43 32.69
C GLN A 258 -40.30 9.67 31.27
N SER A 259 -39.41 10.65 31.11
CA SER A 259 -38.79 10.99 29.83
C SER A 259 -37.69 10.03 29.40
N ILE A 260 -37.04 9.36 30.34
CA ILE A 260 -35.91 8.47 30.09
C ILE A 260 -36.43 7.09 29.70
N ARG A 261 -36.16 6.68 28.47
CA ARG A 261 -36.36 5.29 28.01
C ARG A 261 -35.04 4.71 27.54
N SER A 262 -34.78 3.46 27.92
CA SER A 262 -33.65 2.72 27.37
C SER A 262 -34.13 1.91 26.17
N GLU A 263 -33.72 2.31 24.97
CA GLU A 263 -34.00 1.58 23.74
C GLU A 263 -32.84 0.67 23.36
N LYS A 264 -33.16 -0.52 22.90
CA LYS A 264 -32.17 -1.51 22.44
C LYS A 264 -31.93 -1.31 20.94
N THR A 265 -30.67 -1.10 20.53
CA THR A 265 -30.32 -0.66 19.17
C THR A 265 -29.70 -1.77 18.34
N SER A 266 -28.39 -2.01 18.48
CA SER A 266 -27.64 -2.98 17.67
C SER A 266 -27.21 -4.20 18.47
N SER A 267 -27.28 -5.38 17.84
CA SER A 267 -26.79 -6.63 18.39
C SER A 267 -25.34 -6.88 17.93
N TYR A 268 -24.50 -7.39 18.82
CA TYR A 268 -23.12 -7.75 18.52
C TYR A 268 -22.69 -8.99 19.30
N ILE A 269 -21.53 -9.56 18.94
CA ILE A 269 -21.00 -10.74 19.61
C ILE A 269 -19.60 -10.52 20.16
N ARG A 270 -19.27 -11.22 21.25
CA ARG A 270 -17.90 -11.42 21.72
C ARG A 270 -17.60 -12.91 21.72
N ILE A 271 -16.41 -13.27 21.27
CA ILE A 271 -15.94 -14.66 21.19
C ILE A 271 -14.82 -14.81 22.21
N TYR A 272 -14.85 -15.90 22.96
CA TYR A 272 -13.88 -16.23 23.99
C TYR A 272 -13.37 -17.65 23.81
N GLU A 273 -12.10 -17.85 24.16
CA GLU A 273 -11.46 -19.15 24.20
C GLU A 273 -10.65 -19.30 25.51
N ARG A 274 -10.42 -20.54 25.93
CA ARG A 274 -9.54 -20.86 27.05
C ARG A 274 -8.84 -22.21 26.81
N ASP A 275 -7.63 -22.33 27.32
CA ASP A 275 -6.78 -23.52 27.10
C ASP A 275 -7.32 -24.77 27.81
N ASN A 276 -7.99 -24.60 28.95
CA ASN A 276 -8.60 -25.69 29.72
C ASN A 276 -9.77 -25.15 30.58
N ARG A 277 -10.48 -26.03 31.30
CA ARG A 277 -11.70 -25.67 32.06
C ARG A 277 -11.46 -24.80 33.30
N THR A 278 -10.23 -24.73 33.80
CA THR A 278 -9.87 -23.93 34.99
C THR A 278 -9.23 -22.60 34.61
N SER A 279 -8.76 -22.45 33.37
CA SER A 279 -8.22 -21.20 32.84
C SER A 279 -9.29 -20.10 32.68
N PRO A 280 -8.90 -18.82 32.85
CA PRO A 280 -9.78 -17.70 32.58
C PRO A 280 -10.09 -17.57 31.09
N TRP A 281 -11.26 -17.05 30.77
CA TRP A 281 -11.67 -16.76 29.39
C TRP A 281 -10.82 -15.63 28.79
N ARG A 282 -10.29 -15.85 27.59
CA ARG A 282 -9.56 -14.85 26.81
C ARG A 282 -10.39 -14.40 25.62
N PRO A 283 -10.56 -13.08 25.39
CA PRO A 283 -11.28 -12.59 24.22
C PRO A 283 -10.48 -12.89 22.95
N MET A 284 -11.16 -13.36 21.91
CA MET A 284 -10.58 -13.56 20.59
C MET A 284 -10.65 -12.27 19.79
N ALA A 285 -9.58 -11.95 19.08
CA ALA A 285 -9.57 -10.82 18.14
C ALA A 285 -10.64 -11.04 17.07
N GLN A 286 -11.47 -10.03 16.86
CA GLN A 286 -12.45 -9.99 15.79
C GLN A 286 -12.02 -8.88 14.83
N SER A 287 -11.62 -9.26 13.62
CA SER A 287 -11.41 -8.36 12.48
C SER A 287 -12.74 -8.03 11.80
#